data_AF-A0A819D2I2-F1
#
_entry.id   AF-A0A819D2I2-F1
#
_cell.length_a   1.000
_cell.length_b   1.000
_cell.length_c   1.000
_cell.angle_alpha   90.00
_cell.angle_beta   90.00
_cell.angle_gamma   90.00
#
_symmetry.space_group_name_H-M   'P 1'
#
loop_
_entity.id
_entity.type
_entity.pdbx_description
1 polymer ?
#
loop_
_entity_poly.entity_id
_entity_poly.type
_entity_poly.pdbx_seq_one_letter_code
_entity_poly.pdbx_strand_id
1 'polypeptide(L)'
;MVTITFAVAKVDVCTKRHIETQQLSEADLARWTLKDEKLSLENFQTNYPLAAELNGDNYRIKNAFVGAIYQAYCNHYPLELSVEDIWVTIAQGIGIHLNQNAEKYRHLMVSHEGQKELILNVDNLRIPDSDRPAYGNKSVPAIDWSRAVRLMCGLIKDDMKTDMTTLLTTPFSSTTPVEQAVFDCTL
;
A
#
# COMPACT_ATOMS: atom_id res chain seq x y z
N MET A 1 0.24 -14.74 -42.01
CA MET A 1 -0.48 -14.40 -40.76
C MET A 1 -0.94 -15.70 -40.14
N VAL A 2 -0.42 -16.04 -38.96
CA VAL A 2 -0.82 -17.26 -38.24
C VAL A 2 -1.85 -16.84 -37.20
N THR A 3 -3.11 -17.20 -37.44
CA THR A 3 -4.21 -16.92 -36.51
C THR A 3 -4.26 -18.06 -35.49
N ILE A 4 -3.81 -17.79 -34.26
CA ILE A 4 -3.90 -18.74 -33.16
C ILE A 4 -5.26 -18.55 -32.49
N THR A 5 -6.09 -19.60 -32.49
CA THR A 5 -7.36 -19.62 -31.75
C THR A 5 -7.19 -20.61 -30.60
N PHE A 6 -7.40 -20.16 -29.36
CA PHE A 6 -7.44 -21.06 -28.20
C PHE A 6 -8.88 -21.44 -27.90
N ALA A 7 -9.10 -22.69 -27.46
CA ALA A 7 -10.41 -23.17 -27.08
C ALA A 7 -10.80 -22.57 -25.72
N VAL A 8 -11.83 -21.72 -25.69
CA VAL A 8 -12.46 -21.27 -24.45
C VAL A 8 -13.32 -22.44 -23.92
N ALA A 9 -13.04 -22.89 -22.70
CA ALA A 9 -13.87 -23.90 -22.05
C ALA A 9 -15.31 -23.39 -21.92
N LYS A 10 -16.31 -24.27 -22.10
CA LYS A 10 -17.71 -23.91 -21.83
C LYS A 10 -17.84 -23.57 -20.35
N VAL A 11 -17.95 -22.27 -20.06
CA VAL A 11 -18.30 -21.80 -18.72
C VAL A 11 -19.82 -21.90 -18.61
N ASP A 12 -20.30 -22.74 -17.71
CA ASP A 12 -21.71 -22.75 -17.35
C ASP A 12 -22.05 -21.39 -16.73
N VAL A 13 -23.03 -20.70 -17.30
CA VAL A 13 -23.52 -19.44 -16.73
C VAL A 13 -24.14 -19.78 -15.38
N CYS A 14 -23.67 -19.12 -14.32
CA CYS A 14 -24.16 -19.36 -12.96
C CYS A 14 -25.67 -19.08 -12.92
N THR A 15 -26.48 -20.14 -12.96
CA THR A 15 -27.96 -20.08 -12.94
C THR A 15 -28.50 -19.93 -11.52
N LYS A 16 -27.67 -20.18 -10.52
CA LYS A 16 -27.96 -19.80 -9.14
C LYS A 16 -27.64 -18.32 -8.97
N ARG A 17 -28.67 -17.48 -8.82
CA ARG A 17 -28.49 -16.20 -8.14
C ARG A 17 -27.84 -16.51 -6.80
N HIS A 18 -26.62 -16.01 -6.59
CA HIS A 18 -26.02 -16.03 -5.27
C HIS A 18 -27.03 -15.39 -4.31
N ILE A 19 -27.39 -16.19 -3.30
CA ILE A 19 -27.95 -15.84 -1.99
C ILE A 19 -28.46 -14.39 -1.95
N GLU A 20 -29.79 -14.20 -1.93
CA GLU A 20 -30.37 -12.92 -1.46
C GLU A 20 -29.55 -12.48 -0.26
N THR A 21 -28.88 -11.34 -0.39
CA THR A 21 -28.02 -10.77 0.66
C THR A 21 -28.75 -10.90 1.98
N GLN A 22 -28.39 -11.91 2.78
CA GLN A 22 -28.81 -11.98 4.15
C GLN A 22 -28.27 -10.69 4.74
N GLN A 23 -29.15 -9.82 5.24
CA GLN A 23 -28.71 -8.58 5.87
C GLN A 23 -27.64 -8.96 6.90
N LEU A 24 -26.42 -8.53 6.63
CA LEU A 24 -25.29 -8.79 7.52
C LEU A 24 -25.66 -8.23 8.88
N SER A 25 -25.62 -9.06 9.92
CA SER A 25 -25.90 -8.56 11.27
C SER A 25 -24.78 -7.60 11.69
N GLU A 26 -25.06 -6.68 12.62
CA GLU A 26 -24.03 -5.81 13.19
C GLU A 26 -22.85 -6.60 13.78
N ALA A 27 -23.11 -7.83 14.25
CA ALA A 27 -22.08 -8.74 14.75
C ALA A 27 -21.18 -9.30 13.64
N ASP A 28 -21.71 -9.50 12.43
CA ASP A 28 -20.94 -9.94 11.26
C ASP A 28 -20.05 -8.81 10.73
N LEU A 29 -20.57 -7.59 10.70
CA LEU A 29 -19.83 -6.37 10.36
C LEU A 29 -18.70 -6.12 11.37
N ALA A 30 -18.98 -6.28 12.67
CA ALA A 30 -18.00 -6.11 13.75
C ALA A 30 -16.88 -7.16 13.78
N ARG A 31 -16.99 -8.28 13.06
CA ARG A 31 -15.87 -9.21 12.86
C ARG A 31 -14.85 -8.67 11.86
N TRP A 32 -15.32 -7.94 10.86
CA TRP A 32 -14.51 -7.46 9.73
C TRP A 32 -13.94 -6.07 10.02
N THR A 33 -14.59 -5.33 10.90
CA THR A 33 -14.10 -4.06 11.43
C THR A 33 -13.42 -4.34 12.76
N LEU A 34 -12.09 -4.29 12.76
CA LEU A 34 -11.27 -4.39 13.97
C LEU A 34 -11.82 -3.44 15.06
N LYS A 35 -12.48 -4.02 16.07
CA LYS A 35 -12.98 -3.32 17.26
C LYS A 35 -11.87 -2.69 18.11
N ASP A 36 -10.62 -3.09 17.89
CA ASP A 36 -9.48 -2.45 18.54
C ASP A 36 -9.16 -1.12 17.86
N GLU A 37 -9.80 -0.07 18.37
CA GLU A 37 -9.44 1.34 18.16
C GLU A 37 -7.97 1.65 18.51
N LYS A 38 -7.26 0.74 19.19
CA LYS A 38 -5.80 0.82 19.42
C LYS A 38 -4.94 0.50 18.20
N LEU A 39 -5.52 0.13 17.06
CA LEU A 39 -4.83 0.14 15.77
C LEU A 39 -4.75 1.58 15.22
N SER A 40 -4.12 2.47 15.99
CA SER A 40 -3.71 3.80 15.53
C SER A 40 -2.35 3.66 14.84
N LEU A 41 -2.34 3.04 13.66
CA LEU A 41 -1.28 3.28 12.70
C LEU A 41 -1.58 4.63 12.05
N GLU A 42 -1.15 5.70 12.72
CA GLU A 42 -1.32 7.08 12.29
C GLU A 42 -0.57 7.43 11.00
N ASN A 43 0.22 6.50 10.45
CA ASN A 43 1.25 6.86 9.47
C ASN A 43 0.88 6.67 7.99
N PHE A 44 -0.30 6.15 7.66
CA PHE A 44 -0.82 6.17 6.28
C PHE A 44 -2.32 6.52 6.27
N GLN A 45 -2.69 7.46 7.12
CA GLN A 45 -3.98 8.13 7.01
C GLN A 45 -3.96 8.98 5.73
N THR A 46 -4.28 8.38 4.59
CA THR A 46 -4.78 9.19 3.48
C THR A 46 -6.05 9.86 4.00
N ASN A 47 -6.00 11.18 4.20
CA ASN A 47 -7.18 12.00 4.39
C ASN A 47 -7.95 12.02 3.07
N TYR A 48 -8.51 10.88 2.67
CA TYR A 48 -9.54 10.86 1.66
C TYR A 48 -10.86 11.16 2.37
N PRO A 49 -11.53 12.28 2.05
CA PRO A 49 -12.86 12.57 2.54
C PRO A 49 -13.88 11.66 1.84
N LEU A 50 -13.66 10.35 1.84
CA LEU A 50 -14.67 9.38 1.38
C LEU A 50 -15.79 9.22 2.41
N ALA A 51 -15.47 9.42 3.69
CA ALA A 51 -16.41 9.24 4.80
C ALA A 51 -17.40 10.39 4.98
N ALA A 52 -17.10 11.58 4.44
CA ALA A 52 -17.97 12.75 4.59
C ALA A 52 -19.27 12.63 3.77
N GLU A 53 -19.30 11.81 2.72
CA GLU A 53 -20.44 11.69 1.80
C GLU A 53 -21.41 10.54 2.14
N LEU A 54 -21.05 9.61 3.03
CA LEU A 54 -21.75 8.32 3.17
C LEU A 54 -22.46 8.11 4.52
N ASN A 55 -23.18 9.14 5.00
CA ASN A 55 -23.95 9.19 6.25
C ASN A 55 -23.14 9.57 7.49
N GLY A 56 -22.86 10.87 7.67
CA GLY A 56 -22.82 11.55 8.97
C GLY A 56 -21.79 11.14 10.02
N ASP A 57 -21.17 9.97 9.90
CA ASP A 57 -20.23 9.36 10.82
C ASP A 57 -18.98 8.96 10.04
N ASN A 58 -17.82 9.41 10.51
CA ASN A 58 -16.53 9.23 9.86
C ASN A 58 -16.04 7.76 9.87
N TYR A 59 -16.66 6.88 9.08
CA TYR A 59 -16.16 5.52 8.91
C TYR A 59 -14.93 5.54 8.00
N ARG A 60 -13.73 5.51 8.61
CA ARG A 60 -12.45 5.51 7.88
C ARG A 60 -12.16 4.10 7.39
N ILE A 61 -12.33 3.85 6.08
CA ILE A 61 -11.79 2.63 5.46
C ILE A 61 -10.26 2.71 5.55
N LYS A 62 -9.66 1.84 6.38
CA LYS A 62 -8.22 1.88 6.69
C LYS A 62 -7.34 1.29 5.57
N ASN A 63 -7.93 0.56 4.62
CA ASN A 63 -7.22 -0.08 3.53
C ASN A 63 -7.60 0.57 2.19
N ALA A 64 -6.61 1.13 1.49
CA ALA A 64 -6.82 1.87 0.25
C ALA A 64 -7.41 1.01 -0.88
N PHE A 65 -7.00 -0.27 -0.97
CA PHE A 65 -7.51 -1.21 -1.98
C PHE A 65 -9.01 -1.49 -1.80
N VAL A 66 -9.44 -1.77 -0.56
CA VAL A 66 -10.87 -1.94 -0.24
C VAL A 66 -11.64 -0.64 -0.49
N GLY A 67 -11.05 0.51 -0.14
CA GLY A 67 -11.63 1.82 -0.40
C GLY A 67 -11.87 2.08 -1.88
N ALA A 68 -10.91 1.76 -2.73
CA ALA A 68 -11.00 1.93 -4.18
C ALA A 68 -12.10 1.05 -4.79
N ILE A 69 -12.18 -0.23 -4.41
CA ILE A 69 -13.23 -1.16 -4.87
C ILE A 69 -14.61 -0.65 -4.47
N TYR A 70 -14.74 -0.25 -3.20
CA TYR A 70 -16.00 0.25 -2.67
C TYR A 70 -16.45 1.54 -3.40
N GLN A 71 -15.52 2.46 -3.65
CA GLN A 71 -15.82 3.70 -4.38
C GLN A 71 -16.24 3.42 -5.82
N ALA A 72 -15.54 2.51 -6.50
CA ALA A 72 -15.88 2.11 -7.86
C ALA A 72 -17.26 1.45 -7.94
N TYR A 73 -17.59 0.62 -6.95
CA TYR A 73 -18.92 0.02 -6.83
C TYR A 73 -20.02 1.07 -6.61
N CYS A 74 -19.87 1.95 -5.61
CA CYS A 74 -20.87 2.95 -5.26
C CYS A 74 -21.16 3.96 -6.37
N ASN A 75 -20.12 4.36 -7.12
CA ASN A 75 -20.23 5.36 -8.18
C ASN A 75 -20.29 4.75 -9.58
N HIS A 76 -20.37 3.42 -9.68
CA HIS A 76 -20.34 2.68 -10.95
C HIS A 76 -19.14 3.03 -11.85
N TYR A 77 -17.98 3.33 -11.25
CA TYR A 77 -16.77 3.57 -12.02
C TYR A 77 -16.18 2.27 -12.57
N PRO A 78 -15.57 2.30 -13.76
CA PRO A 78 -14.74 1.19 -14.21
C PRO A 78 -13.57 1.01 -13.23
N LEU A 79 -13.44 -0.19 -12.67
CA LEU A 79 -12.33 -0.56 -11.80
C LEU A 79 -11.28 -1.30 -12.63
N GLU A 80 -10.06 -0.76 -12.66
CA GLU A 80 -8.88 -1.41 -13.20
C GLU A 80 -7.97 -1.77 -12.03
N LEU A 81 -7.54 -3.03 -11.98
CA LEU A 81 -6.63 -3.54 -10.95
C LEU A 81 -5.38 -4.11 -11.62
N SER A 82 -4.22 -3.77 -11.10
CA SER A 82 -2.97 -4.41 -11.46
C SER A 82 -2.59 -5.49 -10.45
N VAL A 83 -1.57 -6.29 -10.78
CA VAL A 83 -1.03 -7.28 -9.85
C VAL A 83 -0.26 -6.60 -8.70
N GLU A 84 0.28 -5.41 -8.97
CA GLU A 84 0.97 -4.56 -8.02
C GLU A 84 0.01 -4.10 -6.90
N ASP A 85 -1.22 -3.72 -7.21
CA ASP A 85 -2.22 -3.27 -6.22
C ASP A 85 -2.50 -4.36 -5.16
N ILE A 86 -2.56 -5.61 -5.60
CA ILE A 86 -2.77 -6.78 -4.74
C ILE A 86 -1.51 -7.04 -3.92
N TRP A 87 -0.33 -7.00 -4.54
CA TRP A 87 0.93 -7.24 -3.86
C TRP A 87 1.22 -6.20 -2.78
N VAL A 88 1.04 -4.90 -3.07
CA VAL A 88 1.15 -3.81 -2.08
C VAL A 88 0.21 -4.07 -0.90
N THR A 89 -1.02 -4.50 -1.17
CA THR A 89 -2.00 -4.79 -0.11
C THR A 89 -1.53 -5.92 0.82
N ILE A 90 -0.95 -6.98 0.26
CA ILE A 90 -0.38 -8.09 1.03
C ILE A 90 0.84 -7.63 1.83
N ALA A 91 1.77 -6.92 1.18
CA ALA A 91 2.99 -6.41 1.81
C ALA A 91 2.68 -5.47 2.98
N GLN A 92 1.69 -4.57 2.83
CA GLN A 92 1.21 -3.72 3.91
C GLN A 92 0.65 -4.53 5.08
N GLY A 93 -0.19 -5.53 4.82
CA GLY A 93 -0.74 -6.41 5.86
C GLY A 93 0.36 -7.14 6.64
N ILE A 94 1.37 -7.65 5.93
CA ILE A 94 2.54 -8.30 6.51
C ILE A 94 3.36 -7.29 7.33
N GLY A 95 3.64 -6.10 6.80
CA GLY A 95 4.39 -5.04 7.49
C GLY A 95 3.74 -4.63 8.82
N ILE A 96 2.41 -4.50 8.84
CA ILE A 96 1.65 -4.24 10.06
C ILE A 96 1.83 -5.36 11.08
N HIS A 97 1.67 -6.61 10.66
CA HIS A 97 1.82 -7.76 11.54
C HIS A 97 3.24 -7.89 12.11
N LEU A 98 4.25 -7.62 11.27
CA LEU A 98 5.65 -7.62 11.66
C LEU A 98 5.95 -6.52 12.66
N ASN A 99 5.48 -5.30 12.44
CA ASN A 99 5.68 -4.18 13.35
C ASN A 99 5.10 -4.47 14.74
N GLN A 100 3.92 -5.10 14.81
CA GLN A 100 3.30 -5.51 16.08
C GLN A 100 4.03 -6.65 16.80
N ASN A 101 4.80 -7.45 16.05
CA ASN A 101 5.51 -8.63 16.54
C ASN A 101 7.02 -8.54 16.27
N ALA A 102 7.57 -7.32 16.31
CA ALA A 102 8.91 -7.02 15.82
C ALA A 102 9.98 -7.89 16.48
N GLU A 103 9.92 -8.06 17.80
CA GLU A 103 10.84 -8.91 18.57
C GLU A 103 10.80 -10.38 18.14
N LYS A 104 9.60 -10.91 17.87
CA LYS A 104 9.39 -12.31 17.50
C LYS A 104 9.99 -12.64 16.13
N TYR A 105 9.83 -11.73 15.17
CA TYR A 105 10.26 -11.94 13.79
C TYR A 105 11.57 -11.24 13.42
N ARG A 106 12.19 -10.47 14.33
CA ARG A 106 13.43 -9.72 14.10
C ARG A 106 14.52 -10.57 13.43
N HIS A 107 14.74 -11.77 13.96
CA HIS A 107 15.76 -12.69 13.48
C HIS A 107 15.56 -13.11 12.00
N LEU A 108 14.38 -12.90 11.42
CA LEU A 108 14.12 -13.13 10.00
C LEU A 108 14.43 -11.89 9.15
N MET A 109 14.39 -10.69 9.73
CA MET A 109 14.44 -9.43 8.98
C MET A 109 15.80 -8.75 9.05
N VAL A 110 16.41 -8.66 10.24
CA VAL A 110 17.63 -7.89 10.49
C VAL A 110 18.61 -8.68 11.36
N SER A 111 19.88 -8.26 11.38
CA SER A 111 20.95 -8.96 12.12
C SER A 111 21.34 -8.26 13.44
N HIS A 112 20.87 -7.05 13.69
CA HIS A 112 21.14 -6.31 14.93
C HIS A 112 20.10 -6.63 16.01
N GLU A 113 20.42 -6.33 17.26
CA GLU A 113 19.46 -6.36 18.37
C GLU A 113 18.79 -4.99 18.58
N GLY A 114 17.59 -4.98 19.13
CA GLY A 114 16.86 -3.75 19.45
C GLY A 114 16.50 -2.90 18.22
N GLN A 115 16.61 -1.59 18.35
CA GLN A 115 16.37 -0.60 17.31
C GLN A 115 17.68 0.05 16.90
N LYS A 116 17.89 0.20 15.58
CA LYS A 116 19.05 0.87 15.00
C LYS A 116 18.60 2.19 14.39
N GLU A 117 19.30 3.27 14.71
CA GLU A 117 19.05 4.58 14.10
C GLU A 117 19.76 4.66 12.73
N LEU A 118 19.01 5.04 11.69
CA LEU A 118 19.52 5.27 10.35
C LEU A 118 19.48 6.77 10.06
N ILE A 119 20.63 7.36 9.74
CA ILE A 119 20.77 8.81 9.51
C ILE A 119 21.00 9.04 8.02
N LEU A 120 20.10 9.80 7.39
CA LEU A 120 20.27 10.27 6.01
C LEU A 120 20.60 11.77 6.01
N ASN A 121 21.77 12.12 5.46
CA ASN A 121 22.10 13.53 5.23
C ASN A 121 21.36 14.04 3.98
N VAL A 122 20.48 15.03 4.19
CA VAL A 122 19.62 15.60 3.14
C VAL A 122 20.16 16.90 2.52
N ASP A 123 21.30 17.42 2.99
CA ASP A 123 21.85 18.69 2.50
C ASP A 123 22.14 18.63 1.00
N ASN A 124 22.61 17.48 0.52
CA ASN A 124 22.90 17.22 -0.89
C ASN A 124 21.65 16.91 -1.74
N LEU A 125 20.47 16.84 -1.12
CA LEU A 125 19.19 16.59 -1.79
C LEU A 125 18.39 17.87 -2.01
N ARG A 126 18.92 19.02 -1.60
CA ARG A 126 18.29 20.31 -1.84
C ARG A 126 18.32 20.65 -3.33
N ILE A 127 17.14 20.96 -3.85
CA ILE A 127 16.97 21.48 -5.21
C ILE A 127 17.33 22.98 -5.18
N PRO A 128 18.20 23.46 -6.10
CA PRO A 128 18.48 24.89 -6.24
C PRO A 128 17.19 25.69 -6.48
N ASP A 129 17.14 26.92 -5.99
CA ASP A 129 15.94 27.76 -6.17
C ASP A 129 15.63 28.05 -7.65
N SER A 130 16.63 27.94 -8.55
CA SER A 130 16.46 28.04 -10.01
C SER A 130 15.64 26.90 -10.61
N ASP A 131 15.78 25.69 -10.07
CA ASP A 131 15.14 24.47 -10.60
C ASP A 131 13.91 24.06 -9.76
N ARG A 132 13.45 24.98 -8.91
CA ARG A 132 12.36 24.74 -7.98
C ARG A 132 11.02 24.55 -8.71
N PRO A 133 10.22 23.54 -8.35
CA PRO A 133 8.87 23.40 -8.90
C PRO A 133 8.01 24.64 -8.63
N ALA A 134 7.16 25.02 -9.58
CA ALA A 134 6.27 26.17 -9.45
C ALA A 134 5.20 25.98 -8.35
N TYR A 135 4.94 24.73 -7.98
CA TYR A 135 4.01 24.32 -6.93
C TYR A 135 4.74 24.04 -5.60
N GLY A 136 4.03 24.20 -4.49
CA GLY A 136 4.53 23.92 -3.13
C GLY A 136 4.83 25.17 -2.30
N ASN A 137 5.08 24.95 -1.01
CA ASN A 137 5.36 26.03 -0.06
C ASN A 137 6.77 26.60 -0.31
N LYS A 138 6.87 27.91 -0.59
CA LYS A 138 8.15 28.59 -0.86
C LYS A 138 9.00 28.82 0.40
N SER A 139 8.40 28.75 1.58
CA SER A 139 9.04 29.01 2.87
C SER A 139 9.93 27.87 3.38
N VAL A 140 9.88 26.69 2.75
CA VAL A 140 10.73 25.52 3.09
C VAL A 140 11.68 25.19 1.93
N PRO A 141 12.90 24.70 2.17
CA PRO A 141 13.79 24.25 1.09
C PRO A 141 13.12 23.16 0.24
N ALA A 142 13.27 23.24 -1.09
CA ALA A 142 12.82 22.18 -1.98
C ALA A 142 13.80 21.00 -1.89
N ILE A 143 13.28 19.80 -1.62
CA ILE A 143 14.06 18.57 -1.49
C ILE A 143 13.65 17.61 -2.60
N ASP A 144 14.63 16.94 -3.21
CA ASP A 144 14.38 15.80 -4.11
C ASP A 144 13.94 14.58 -3.29
N TRP A 145 12.65 14.51 -3.00
CA TRP A 145 12.05 13.41 -2.25
C TRP A 145 12.18 12.06 -2.96
N SER A 146 12.19 12.04 -4.29
CA SER A 146 12.34 10.78 -5.04
C SER A 146 13.72 10.17 -4.80
N ARG A 147 14.75 11.01 -4.75
CA ARG A 147 16.10 10.58 -4.40
C ARG A 147 16.25 10.28 -2.91
N ALA A 148 15.63 11.08 -2.05
CA ALA A 148 15.64 10.85 -0.60
C ALA A 148 15.08 9.47 -0.24
N VAL A 149 13.89 9.14 -0.76
CA VAL A 149 13.24 7.83 -0.54
C VAL A 149 14.15 6.70 -0.99
N ARG A 150 14.71 6.76 -2.21
CA ARG A 150 15.65 5.73 -2.69
C ARG A 150 16.85 5.52 -1.78
N LEU A 151 17.43 6.60 -1.24
CA LEU A 151 18.57 6.51 -0.32
C LEU A 151 18.16 5.92 1.02
N MET A 152 16.99 6.29 1.56
CA MET A 152 16.44 5.67 2.77
C MET A 152 16.25 4.16 2.57
N CYS A 153 15.68 3.76 1.43
CA CYS A 153 15.49 2.35 1.11
C CYS A 153 16.83 1.60 0.96
N GLY A 154 17.87 2.27 0.47
CA GLY A 154 19.24 1.71 0.46
C GLY A 154 19.74 1.40 1.87
N LEU A 155 19.62 2.36 2.79
CA LEU A 155 20.02 2.17 4.20
C LEU A 155 19.27 1.03 4.88
N ILE A 156 17.96 0.89 4.60
CA ILE A 156 17.13 -0.20 5.13
C ILE A 156 17.56 -1.54 4.51
N LYS A 157 17.77 -1.58 3.18
CA LYS A 157 18.20 -2.80 2.47
C LYS A 157 19.55 -3.31 2.95
N ASP A 158 20.48 -2.42 3.30
CA ASP A 158 21.81 -2.78 3.80
C ASP A 158 21.75 -3.43 5.20
N ASP A 159 20.73 -3.10 6.00
CA ASP A 159 20.56 -3.63 7.35
C ASP A 159 19.65 -4.87 7.41
N MET A 160 18.79 -5.03 6.40
CA MET A 160 17.92 -6.18 6.23
C MET A 160 18.63 -7.39 5.61
N LYS A 161 18.13 -8.58 5.90
CA LYS A 161 18.55 -9.82 5.27
C LYS A 161 18.11 -9.86 3.81
N THR A 162 19.01 -10.29 2.93
CA THR A 162 18.85 -10.26 1.46
C THR A 162 17.61 -11.01 0.95
N ASP A 163 17.19 -12.07 1.64
CA ASP A 163 16.02 -12.86 1.25
C ASP A 163 14.71 -12.06 1.37
N MET A 164 14.57 -11.27 2.44
CA MET A 164 13.35 -10.50 2.69
C MET A 164 13.25 -9.25 1.83
N THR A 165 14.39 -8.58 1.59
CA THR A 165 14.43 -7.40 0.71
C THR A 165 14.06 -7.77 -0.72
N THR A 166 14.57 -8.90 -1.20
CA THR A 166 14.23 -9.44 -2.54
C THR A 166 12.74 -9.77 -2.63
N LEU A 167 12.20 -10.48 -1.63
CA LEU A 167 10.79 -10.88 -1.63
C LEU A 167 9.86 -9.66 -1.67
N LEU A 168 10.11 -8.64 -0.85
CA LEU A 168 9.23 -7.47 -0.75
C LEU A 168 9.35 -6.51 -1.95
N THR A 169 10.51 -6.43 -2.61
CA THR A 169 10.76 -5.47 -3.70
C THR A 169 10.81 -6.06 -5.10
N THR A 170 10.35 -7.31 -5.28
CA THR A 170 10.33 -7.95 -6.60
C THR A 170 9.37 -7.21 -7.55
N PRO A 171 9.86 -6.63 -8.67
CA PRO A 171 9.01 -6.01 -9.66
C PRO A 171 8.31 -7.05 -10.54
N PHE A 172 7.13 -6.70 -11.04
CA PHE A 172 6.41 -7.45 -12.07
C PHE A 172 6.70 -6.88 -13.47
N SER A 173 6.26 -7.57 -14.52
CA SER A 173 6.50 -7.16 -15.91
C SER A 173 5.89 -5.79 -16.29
N SER A 174 4.90 -5.32 -15.54
CA SER A 174 4.20 -4.04 -15.71
C SER A 174 4.73 -2.92 -14.81
N THR A 175 5.68 -3.21 -13.92
CA THR A 175 6.07 -2.27 -12.86
C THR A 175 6.74 -1.01 -13.43
N THR A 176 6.13 0.12 -13.12
CA THR A 176 6.60 1.46 -13.45
C THR A 176 7.53 2.01 -12.36
N PRO A 177 8.29 3.08 -12.64
CA PRO A 177 9.12 3.74 -11.63
C PRO A 177 8.35 4.26 -10.41
N VAL A 178 7.06 4.55 -10.57
CA VAL A 178 6.17 5.00 -9.47
C VAL A 178 5.82 3.82 -8.57
N GLU A 179 5.40 2.70 -9.14
CA GLU A 179 5.10 1.48 -8.38
C GLU A 179 6.34 0.94 -7.69
N GLN A 180 7.51 1.00 -8.34
CA GLN A 180 8.77 0.65 -7.70
C GLN A 180 9.05 1.50 -6.46
N ALA A 181 8.76 2.80 -6.52
CA ALA A 181 8.92 3.68 -5.36
C ALA A 181 7.94 3.31 -4.23
N VAL A 182 6.73 2.86 -4.56
CA VAL A 182 5.76 2.36 -3.57
C VAL A 182 6.29 1.10 -2.89
N PHE A 183 6.81 0.12 -3.64
CA PHE A 183 7.41 -1.07 -3.06
C PHE A 183 8.60 -0.74 -2.16
N ASP A 184 9.46 0.18 -2.61
CA ASP A 184 10.60 0.64 -1.83
C ASP A 184 10.15 1.32 -0.51
N CYS A 185 9.02 2.02 -0.48
CA CYS A 185 8.43 2.59 0.74
C CYS A 185 7.74 1.57 1.67
N THR A 186 7.43 0.36 1.20
CA THR A 186 6.83 -0.68 2.04
C THR A 186 7.85 -1.45 2.88
N LEU A 187 9.15 -1.28 2.60
CA LEU A 187 10.26 -1.75 3.43
C LEU A 187 10.42 -0.87 4.69
#